data_AF-A0A3S1BLZ3-F1
#
_entry.id   AF-A0A3S1BLZ3-F1
#
_cell.length_a   1.000
_cell.length_b   1.000
_cell.length_c   1.000
_cell.angle_alpha   90.00
_cell.angle_beta   90.00
_cell.angle_gamma   90.00
#
_symmetry.space_group_name_H-M   'P 1'
#
loop_
_entity.id
_entity.type
_entity.pdbx_description
1 polymer ?
#
loop_
_entity_poly.entity_id
_entity_poly.type
_entity_poly.pdbx_seq_one_letter_code
_entity_poly.pdbx_strand_id
1 'polypeptide(L)'
;MKKVSTLIYLYILFVFVIAGCNNADTEIKEVNLQGLNNDIKTFVDKIKNSNGLYLYSPVGDKQYLIVNYSNVLQGEEAKFLDSIKAQILDQTLIINFEELGTHDYTDKRLENIRIFNLGKVREYEKIQIFKNGKETEFDLVGG
;
A
#
# COMPACT_ATOMS: atom_id res chain seq x y z
N MET A 1 -0.16 39.07 43.20
CA MET A 1 0.31 38.72 41.85
C MET A 1 0.98 37.33 41.75
N LYS A 2 0.78 36.39 42.71
CA LYS A 2 1.39 35.04 42.64
C LYS A 2 0.49 33.98 41.97
N LYS A 3 -0.83 34.20 41.93
CA LYS A 3 -1.82 33.23 41.41
C LYS A 3 -1.94 33.20 39.88
N VAL A 4 -1.62 34.31 39.20
CA VAL A 4 -1.66 34.41 37.73
C VAL A 4 -0.50 33.64 37.08
N SER A 5 0.66 33.62 37.74
CA SER A 5 1.84 32.88 37.25
C SER A 5 1.64 31.36 37.27
N THR A 6 0.82 30.83 38.19
CA THR A 6 0.56 29.38 38.31
C THR A 6 -0.40 28.87 37.24
N LEU A 7 -1.39 29.69 36.84
CA LEU A 7 -2.34 29.36 35.78
C LEU A 7 -1.70 29.31 34.39
N ILE A 8 -0.72 30.18 34.12
CA ILE A 8 0.02 30.20 32.85
C ILE A 8 0.90 28.94 32.72
N TYR A 9 1.52 28.49 33.82
CA TYR A 9 2.32 27.27 33.84
C TYR A 9 1.48 26.02 33.57
N LEU A 10 0.25 25.99 34.09
CA LEU A 10 -0.71 24.91 33.85
C LEU A 10 -1.18 24.87 32.38
N TYR A 11 -1.32 26.04 31.75
CA TYR A 11 -1.72 26.15 30.34
C TYR A 11 -0.61 25.72 29.39
N ILE A 12 0.65 26.08 29.69
CA ILE A 12 1.83 25.65 28.92
C ILE A 12 2.02 24.12 29.00
N LEU A 13 1.71 23.50 30.16
CA LEU A 13 1.77 22.04 30.30
C LEU A 13 0.71 21.31 29.45
N PHE A 14 -0.44 21.94 29.21
CA PHE A 14 -1.55 21.32 28.46
C PHE A 14 -1.34 21.35 26.93
N VAL A 15 -0.59 22.33 26.41
CA VAL A 15 -0.33 22.46 24.96
C VAL A 15 0.65 21.40 24.44
N PHE A 16 1.51 20.83 25.29
CA PHE A 16 2.44 19.77 24.89
C PHE A 16 1.81 18.39 24.71
N VAL A 17 0.57 18.17 25.17
CA VAL A 17 -0.07 16.84 25.14
C VAL A 17 -0.71 16.53 23.78
N ILE A 18 -0.80 17.50 22.86
CA ILE A 18 -1.53 17.34 21.58
C ILE A 18 -0.63 17.13 20.35
N ALA A 19 0.70 17.15 20.52
CA ALA A 19 1.65 16.89 19.42
C ALA A 19 2.09 15.41 19.41
N GLY A 20 1.12 14.51 19.31
CA GLY A 20 1.34 13.08 19.15
C GLY A 20 0.94 12.60 17.76
N CYS A 21 1.46 13.20 16.69
CA CYS A 21 1.36 12.62 15.34
C CYS A 21 2.29 11.40 15.27
N ASN A 22 1.80 10.25 15.71
CA ASN A 22 2.49 8.98 15.52
C ASN A 22 2.21 8.49 14.10
N ASN A 23 2.84 9.12 13.10
CA ASN A 23 2.90 8.58 11.74
C ASN A 23 3.87 7.41 11.77
N ALA A 24 3.41 6.27 12.31
CA ALA A 24 4.16 5.04 12.21
C ALA A 24 4.06 4.56 10.76
N ASP A 25 5.16 4.67 10.02
CA ASP A 25 5.31 4.00 8.74
C ASP A 25 4.91 2.53 8.93
N THR A 26 3.92 2.08 8.18
CA THR A 26 3.50 0.68 8.23
C THR A 26 4.37 -0.08 7.26
N GLU A 27 5.24 -0.93 7.79
CA GLU A 27 6.15 -1.74 6.98
C GLU A 27 5.35 -2.83 6.24
N ILE A 28 4.84 -2.51 5.05
CA ILE A 28 4.33 -3.51 4.12
C ILE A 28 5.50 -4.35 3.61
N LYS A 29 5.28 -5.66 3.51
CA LYS A 29 6.33 -6.61 3.13
C LYS A 29 6.01 -7.27 1.82
N GLU A 30 6.94 -7.18 0.88
CA GLU A 30 6.89 -7.99 -0.33
C GLU A 30 7.03 -9.47 0.05
N VAL A 31 6.17 -10.31 -0.51
CA VAL A 31 6.08 -11.74 -0.21
C VAL A 31 6.13 -12.56 -1.48
N ASN A 32 6.75 -13.74 -1.40
CA ASN A 32 6.82 -14.66 -2.53
C ASN A 32 5.53 -15.47 -2.64
N LEU A 33 4.95 -15.55 -3.85
CA LEU A 33 3.74 -16.32 -4.16
C LEU A 33 3.81 -17.78 -3.66
N GLN A 34 4.97 -18.42 -3.73
CA GLN A 34 5.16 -19.81 -3.32
C GLN A 34 4.82 -20.03 -1.83
N GLY A 35 5.09 -19.04 -0.99
CA GLY A 35 4.82 -19.07 0.45
C GLY A 35 3.37 -18.74 0.85
N LEU A 36 2.49 -18.43 -0.11
CA LEU A 36 1.11 -18.06 0.13
C LEU A 36 0.16 -19.28 0.04
N ASN A 37 -1.03 -19.15 0.61
CA ASN A 37 -2.06 -20.18 0.56
C ASN A 37 -2.59 -20.39 -0.87
N ASN A 38 -3.35 -21.47 -1.08
CA ASN A 38 -3.85 -21.84 -2.41
C ASN A 38 -4.89 -20.86 -2.97
N ASP A 39 -5.62 -20.16 -2.11
CA ASP A 39 -6.66 -19.23 -2.55
C ASP A 39 -6.05 -17.99 -3.18
N ILE A 40 -5.00 -17.43 -2.56
CA ILE A 40 -4.21 -16.33 -3.13
C ILE A 40 -3.57 -16.76 -4.45
N LYS A 41 -2.98 -17.97 -4.49
CA LYS A 41 -2.38 -18.51 -5.72
C LYS A 41 -3.40 -18.60 -6.85
N THR A 42 -4.59 -19.10 -6.55
CA THR A 42 -5.69 -19.20 -7.50
C THR A 42 -6.16 -17.82 -7.96
N PHE A 43 -6.19 -16.83 -7.07
CA PHE A 43 -6.51 -15.45 -7.44
C PHE A 43 -5.45 -14.87 -8.39
N VAL A 44 -4.17 -14.99 -8.05
CA VAL A 44 -3.05 -14.55 -8.92
C VAL A 44 -3.08 -15.23 -10.28
N ASP A 45 -3.40 -16.53 -10.33
CA ASP A 45 -3.53 -17.27 -11.59
C ASP A 45 -4.65 -16.75 -12.50
N LYS A 46 -5.74 -16.21 -11.93
CA LYS A 46 -6.84 -15.60 -12.70
C LYS A 46 -6.45 -14.27 -13.34
N ILE A 47 -5.61 -13.49 -12.66
CA ILE A 47 -5.21 -12.14 -13.10
C ILE A 47 -3.88 -12.11 -13.85
N LYS A 48 -3.14 -13.22 -13.94
CA LYS A 48 -1.76 -13.22 -14.47
C LYS A 48 -1.59 -12.64 -15.87
N ASN A 49 -2.62 -12.73 -16.71
CA ASN A 49 -2.60 -12.22 -18.08
C ASN A 49 -3.11 -10.77 -18.21
N SER A 50 -3.51 -10.15 -17.11
CA SER A 50 -4.07 -8.80 -17.07
C SER A 50 -3.16 -7.91 -16.23
N ASN A 51 -2.74 -6.78 -16.80
CA ASN A 51 -2.05 -5.76 -16.03
C ASN A 51 -3.03 -5.03 -15.12
N GLY A 52 -2.57 -4.64 -13.93
CA GLY A 52 -3.39 -3.88 -13.01
C GLY A 52 -2.94 -3.97 -11.55
N LEU A 53 -3.73 -3.31 -10.72
CA LEU A 53 -3.66 -3.27 -9.27
C LEU A 53 -4.82 -4.07 -8.70
N TYR A 54 -4.49 -5.07 -7.89
CA TYR A 54 -5.46 -6.00 -7.38
C TYR A 54 -5.38 -6.10 -5.86
N LEU A 55 -6.54 -6.21 -5.22
CA LEU A 55 -6.64 -6.44 -3.78
C LEU A 55 -7.20 -7.83 -3.54
N TYR A 56 -6.47 -8.67 -2.82
CA TYR A 56 -6.98 -9.92 -2.29
C TYR A 56 -7.22 -9.79 -0.77
N SER A 57 -8.47 -9.94 -0.35
CA SER A 57 -8.95 -9.63 1.01
C SER A 57 -9.88 -10.74 1.55
N PRO A 58 -9.32 -11.89 1.93
CA PRO A 58 -10.08 -12.97 2.54
C PRO A 58 -10.63 -12.57 3.91
N VAL A 59 -11.81 -13.06 4.26
CA VAL A 59 -12.48 -12.74 5.54
C VAL A 59 -11.66 -13.26 6.72
N GLY A 60 -11.24 -12.35 7.60
CA GLY A 60 -10.57 -12.69 8.86
C GLY A 60 -9.08 -13.04 8.73
N ASP A 61 -8.51 -12.95 7.53
CA ASP A 61 -7.09 -13.21 7.27
C ASP A 61 -6.39 -11.94 6.73
N LYS A 62 -5.11 -12.06 6.37
CA LYS A 62 -4.28 -10.98 5.85
C LYS A 62 -4.75 -10.56 4.46
N GLN A 63 -4.64 -9.26 4.19
CA GLN A 63 -4.88 -8.68 2.88
C GLN A 63 -3.57 -8.58 2.09
N TYR A 64 -3.69 -8.68 0.77
CA TYR A 64 -2.56 -8.62 -0.14
C TYR A 64 -2.84 -7.66 -1.29
N LEU A 65 -1.94 -6.71 -1.49
CA LEU A 65 -1.87 -5.92 -2.72
C LEU A 65 -1.06 -6.71 -3.74
N ILE A 66 -1.59 -6.86 -4.94
CA ILE A 66 -0.93 -7.53 -6.06
C ILE A 66 -0.81 -6.52 -7.20
N VAL A 67 0.42 -6.25 -7.61
CA VAL A 67 0.75 -5.35 -8.72
C VAL A 67 1.23 -6.22 -9.88
N ASN A 68 0.49 -6.20 -10.99
CA ASN A 68 0.82 -6.97 -12.19
C ASN A 68 1.11 -6.03 -13.37
N TYR A 69 2.35 -6.05 -13.85
CA TYR A 69 2.75 -5.44 -15.13
C TYR A 69 3.43 -6.45 -16.07
N SER A 70 3.24 -7.75 -15.82
CA SER A 70 3.93 -8.82 -16.54
C SER A 70 3.50 -8.96 -18.00
N ASN A 71 2.34 -8.44 -18.38
CA ASN A 71 1.90 -8.47 -19.76
C ASN A 71 2.38 -7.22 -20.51
N VAL A 72 3.50 -7.33 -21.20
CA VAL A 72 4.10 -6.21 -21.93
C VAL A 72 3.66 -6.23 -23.40
N LEU A 73 2.95 -5.17 -23.81
CA LEU A 73 2.57 -4.98 -25.21
C LEU A 73 3.71 -4.34 -26.00
N GLN A 74 4.24 -5.06 -27.00
CA GLN A 74 5.28 -4.52 -27.88
C GLN A 74 4.77 -3.33 -28.68
N GLY A 75 5.62 -2.31 -28.83
CA GLY A 75 5.27 -1.06 -29.49
C GLY A 75 4.81 0.04 -28.54
N GLU A 76 4.54 -0.29 -27.27
CA GLU A 76 4.22 0.67 -26.21
C GLU A 76 5.31 0.73 -25.15
N GLU A 77 5.32 1.79 -24.36
CA GLU A 77 6.21 1.89 -23.19
C GLU A 77 5.75 0.90 -22.12
N ALA A 78 6.64 -0.03 -21.74
CA ALA A 78 6.37 -1.02 -20.72
C ALA A 78 6.49 -0.39 -19.32
N LYS A 79 5.50 -0.61 -18.45
CA LYS A 79 5.47 -0.07 -17.09
C LYS A 79 6.02 -1.06 -16.08
N PHE A 80 6.67 -0.56 -15.03
CA PHE A 80 7.06 -1.35 -13.88
C PHE A 80 6.92 -0.56 -12.58
N LEU A 81 6.75 -1.29 -11.48
CA LEU A 81 6.72 -0.72 -10.14
C LEU A 81 8.13 -0.33 -9.71
N ASP A 82 8.38 0.97 -9.54
CA ASP A 82 9.65 1.52 -9.08
C ASP A 82 9.74 1.49 -7.55
N SER A 83 8.74 2.07 -6.88
CA SER A 83 8.71 2.12 -5.42
C SER A 83 7.29 2.03 -4.86
N ILE A 84 7.18 1.59 -3.61
CA ILE A 84 5.93 1.54 -2.87
C ILE A 84 6.19 1.91 -1.41
N LYS A 85 5.27 2.67 -0.83
CA LYS A 85 5.28 3.09 0.57
C LYS A 85 3.86 2.99 1.13
N ALA A 86 3.74 2.65 2.40
CA ALA A 86 2.46 2.59 3.07
C ALA A 86 2.55 3.20 4.46
N GLN A 87 1.48 3.85 4.87
CA GLN A 87 1.31 4.41 6.21
C GLN A 87 -0.14 4.29 6.63
N ILE A 88 -0.39 4.17 7.93
CA ILE A 88 -1.73 4.25 8.49
C ILE A 88 -1.92 5.65 9.06
N LEU A 89 -2.93 6.37 8.56
CA LEU A 89 -3.32 7.68 9.05
C LEU A 89 -4.84 7.67 9.29
N ASP A 90 -5.29 8.04 10.49
CA ASP A 90 -6.71 8.11 10.84
C ASP A 90 -7.50 6.85 10.40
N GLN A 91 -6.99 5.67 10.76
CA GLN A 91 -7.57 4.36 10.40
C GLN A 91 -7.66 4.07 8.89
N THR A 92 -6.89 4.81 8.09
CA THR A 92 -6.78 4.62 6.64
C THR A 92 -5.40 4.10 6.29
N LEU A 93 -5.33 2.94 5.63
CA LEU A 93 -4.10 2.52 5.00
C LEU A 93 -3.90 3.32 3.70
N ILE A 94 -2.95 4.24 3.72
CA ILE A 94 -2.56 5.04 2.56
C ILE A 94 -1.38 4.33 1.89
N ILE A 95 -1.57 3.90 0.65
CA ILE A 95 -0.55 3.25 -0.17
C ILE A 95 -0.16 4.22 -1.29
N ASN A 96 1.11 4.59 -1.35
CA ASN A 96 1.67 5.37 -2.45
C ASN A 96 2.61 4.48 -3.23
N PHE A 97 2.46 4.43 -4.54
CA PHE A 97 3.41 3.75 -5.40
C PHE A 97 3.77 4.58 -6.63
N GLU A 98 5.00 4.40 -7.07
CA GLU A 98 5.55 5.05 -8.24
C GLU A 98 5.78 4.02 -9.34
N GLU A 99 5.31 4.33 -10.53
CA GLU A 99 5.55 3.59 -11.76
C GLU A 99 6.54 4.36 -12.63
N LEU A 100 7.45 3.62 -13.23
CA LEU A 100 8.29 4.11 -14.31
C LEU A 100 8.02 3.32 -15.58
N GLY A 101 8.50 3.86 -16.69
CA GLY A 101 8.40 3.24 -18.01
C GLY A 101 9.76 2.90 -18.60
N THR A 102 9.78 1.91 -19.48
CA THR A 102 10.94 1.53 -20.27
C THR A 102 10.52 1.02 -21.65
N HIS A 103 11.38 1.21 -22.65
CA HIS A 103 11.26 0.57 -23.96
C HIS A 103 12.17 -0.66 -24.10
N ASP A 104 12.97 -0.96 -23.08
CA ASP A 104 13.74 -2.20 -23.00
C ASP A 104 12.85 -3.34 -22.50
N TYR A 105 12.32 -4.12 -23.43
CA TYR A 105 11.48 -5.28 -23.15
C TYR A 105 12.23 -6.47 -22.55
N THR A 106 13.56 -6.38 -22.40
CA THR A 106 14.37 -7.39 -21.72
C THR A 106 14.65 -7.05 -20.26
N ASP A 107 14.11 -5.93 -19.78
CA ASP A 107 14.26 -5.48 -18.40
C ASP A 107 13.55 -6.44 -17.43
N LYS A 108 14.34 -7.05 -16.53
CA LYS A 108 13.86 -8.01 -15.53
C LYS A 108 12.82 -7.44 -14.56
N ARG A 109 12.70 -6.12 -14.47
CA ARG A 109 11.65 -5.45 -13.67
C ARG A 109 10.26 -5.66 -14.26
N LEU A 110 10.16 -5.98 -15.55
CA LEU A 110 8.89 -6.18 -16.26
C LEU A 110 8.26 -7.56 -16.01
N GLU A 111 9.06 -8.60 -15.73
CA GLU A 111 8.57 -9.99 -15.75
C GLU A 111 7.84 -10.44 -14.47
N ASN A 112 7.58 -9.54 -13.51
CA ASN A 112 7.23 -9.96 -12.16
C ASN A 112 5.90 -9.40 -11.66
N ILE A 113 5.01 -10.31 -11.25
CA ILE A 113 3.91 -10.00 -10.34
C ILE A 113 4.52 -9.76 -8.95
N ARG A 114 4.26 -8.58 -8.39
CA ARG A 114 4.75 -8.21 -7.05
C ARG A 114 3.59 -8.25 -6.06
N ILE A 115 3.81 -8.89 -4.92
CA ILE A 115 2.76 -9.15 -3.92
C ILE A 115 3.21 -8.57 -2.59
N PHE A 116 2.38 -7.72 -1.98
CA PHE A 116 2.66 -7.05 -0.71
C PHE A 116 1.63 -7.46 0.33
N ASN A 117 2.08 -7.96 1.46
CA ASN A 117 1.23 -8.19 2.62
C ASN A 117 0.91 -6.85 3.29
N LEU A 118 -0.38 -6.52 3.35
CA LEU A 118 -0.89 -5.26 3.91
C LEU A 118 -1.24 -5.36 5.40
N GLY A 119 -1.16 -6.56 6.00
CA GLY A 119 -1.64 -6.79 7.36
C GLY A 119 -3.08 -7.31 7.38
N LYS A 120 -3.73 -7.27 8.54
CA LYS A 120 -5.10 -7.76 8.69
C LYS A 120 -6.12 -6.64 8.48
N VAL A 121 -7.30 -7.00 7.96
CA VAL A 121 -8.45 -6.09 7.76
C VAL A 121 -8.80 -5.25 9.01
N ARG A 122 -8.52 -5.74 10.22
CA ARG A 122 -8.86 -5.04 11.47
C ARG A 122 -7.88 -3.94 11.86
N GLU A 123 -6.79 -3.75 11.11
CA GLU A 123 -5.76 -2.75 11.39
C GLU A 123 -6.12 -1.36 10.83
N TYR A 124 -7.08 -1.27 9.91
CA TYR A 124 -7.56 -0.04 9.27
C TYR A 124 -8.99 -0.24 8.71
N GLU A 125 -9.77 0.83 8.61
CA GLU A 125 -11.16 0.80 8.12
C GLU A 125 -11.27 0.88 6.59
N LYS A 126 -10.33 1.58 5.95
CA LYS A 126 -10.32 1.78 4.49
C LYS A 126 -8.89 1.79 3.94
N ILE A 127 -8.78 1.53 2.65
CA ILE A 127 -7.53 1.62 1.89
C ILE A 127 -7.68 2.77 0.88
N GLN A 128 -6.70 3.66 0.83
CA GLN A 128 -6.56 4.64 -0.24
C GLN A 128 -5.26 4.37 -0.98
N ILE A 129 -5.31 4.34 -2.31
CA ILE A 129 -4.16 4.02 -3.14
C ILE A 129 -3.88 5.16 -4.12
N PHE A 130 -2.61 5.56 -4.19
CA PHE A 130 -2.11 6.64 -5.02
C PHE A 130 -1.05 6.10 -5.97
N LYS A 131 -1.26 6.32 -7.26
CA LYS A 131 -0.32 6.02 -8.35
C LYS A 131 0.30 7.32 -8.84
N ASN A 132 1.62 7.47 -8.72
CA ASN A 132 2.35 8.67 -9.16
C ASN A 132 1.72 9.96 -8.61
N GLY A 133 1.39 9.96 -7.31
CA GLY A 133 0.74 11.08 -6.61
C GLY A 133 -0.75 11.31 -6.93
N LYS A 134 -1.40 10.48 -7.77
CA LYS A 134 -2.83 10.59 -8.08
C LYS A 134 -3.61 9.42 -7.48
N GLU A 135 -4.73 9.72 -6.83
CA GLU A 135 -5.62 8.68 -6.32
C GLU A 135 -6.10 7.78 -7.48
N THR A 136 -6.10 6.47 -7.24
CA THR A 136 -6.52 5.45 -8.21
C THR A 136 -7.38 4.41 -7.51
N GLU A 137 -8.02 3.55 -8.30
CA GLU A 137 -8.82 2.43 -7.79
C GLU A 137 -8.11 1.10 -8.05
N PHE A 138 -8.60 0.04 -7.40
CA PHE A 138 -8.21 -1.33 -7.72
C PHE A 138 -8.98 -1.80 -8.95
N ASP A 139 -8.29 -2.46 -9.88
CA ASP A 139 -8.90 -3.04 -11.08
C ASP A 139 -9.81 -4.24 -10.73
N LEU A 140 -9.46 -4.99 -9.69
CA LEU A 140 -10.31 -6.05 -9.13
C LEU A 140 -10.01 -6.27 -7.64
N VAL A 141 -11.09 -6.50 -6.88
CA VAL A 141 -11.04 -6.94 -5.49
C VAL A 141 -11.59 -8.36 -5.40
N GLY A 142 -10.81 -9.28 -4.80
CA GLY A 142 -11.22 -10.66 -4.52
C GLY A 142 -11.07 -11.00 -3.05
N GLY A 143 -11.74 -12.06 -2.58
CA GLY A 143 -11.70 -12.51 -1.19
C GLY A 143 -12.52 -13.77 -0.97
#